data_AF-A0A9P5CZU8-F1
#
_entry.id   AF-A0A9P5CZU8-F1
#
_cell.length_a   1.000
_cell.length_b   1.000
_cell.length_c   1.000
_cell.angle_alpha   90.00
_cell.angle_beta   90.00
_cell.angle_gamma   90.00
#
_symmetry.space_group_name_H-M   'P 1'
#
loop_
_entity.id
_entity.type
_entity.pdbx_description
1 polymer ?
#
loop_
_entity_poly.entity_id
_entity_poly.type
_entity_poly.pdbx_seq_one_letter_code
_entity_poly.pdbx_strand_id
1 'polypeptide(L)'
;MDEKVPSYEESEASFAQGKKQPLHASPPPSLLPQHLAETRTQRIQSILTAYVDPLLFSQGSDGLYKTTFVLVPSSVASLQDAAGNAAAATPQEPQVMGFPSDEVVKLVRLQGQGHTMEFWRQPAVIAELNSALRSRLAASGHRIYEQPTDAAAVSEHELELQRQQQQPEPAPKGKLRRSFWRLAGGSDDTINDQKLGWRAEEPVDEARKIPTGLVKVTIAWKEVALRISNEMGLYDTQRGPALCLTVEVGS
;
A
#
# COMPACT_ATOMS: atom_id res chain seq x y z
N MET A 1 -56.17 -37.59 -37.90
CA MET A 1 -56.07 -38.00 -36.49
C MET A 1 -54.87 -38.91 -36.38
N ASP A 2 -54.13 -38.74 -35.27
CA ASP A 2 -53.02 -39.55 -34.77
C ASP A 2 -51.60 -39.26 -35.31
N GLU A 3 -51.07 -38.22 -34.67
CA GLU A 3 -49.67 -37.86 -34.44
C GLU A 3 -48.89 -39.05 -33.83
N LYS A 4 -47.82 -39.51 -34.49
CA LYS A 4 -46.85 -40.42 -33.87
C LYS A 4 -45.54 -39.70 -33.68
N VAL A 5 -45.43 -39.04 -32.54
CA VAL A 5 -44.20 -38.44 -32.03
C VAL A 5 -43.16 -39.56 -31.87
N PRO A 6 -41.93 -39.44 -32.42
CA PRO A 6 -40.86 -40.37 -32.08
C PRO A 6 -40.55 -40.31 -30.58
N SER A 7 -40.51 -41.47 -29.93
CA SER A 7 -40.28 -41.63 -28.49
C SER A 7 -38.91 -41.10 -28.08
N TYR A 8 -38.88 -40.30 -27.02
CA TYR A 8 -37.71 -39.58 -26.49
C TYR A 8 -36.78 -40.48 -25.63
N GLU A 9 -36.70 -41.78 -25.90
CA GLU A 9 -35.98 -42.76 -25.06
C GLU A 9 -34.66 -43.27 -25.65
N GLU A 10 -34.27 -42.90 -26.87
CA GLU A 10 -33.04 -43.43 -27.49
C GLU A 10 -31.76 -42.63 -27.16
N SER A 11 -31.85 -41.52 -26.41
CA SER A 11 -30.67 -40.67 -26.09
C SER A 11 -29.97 -40.98 -24.77
N GLU A 12 -30.49 -41.91 -23.94
CA GLU A 12 -29.87 -42.24 -22.63
C GLU A 12 -28.89 -43.43 -22.69
N ALA A 13 -28.76 -44.10 -23.85
CA ALA A 13 -27.96 -45.32 -23.98
C ALA A 13 -26.45 -45.11 -24.26
N SER A 14 -25.92 -43.89 -24.14
CA SER A 14 -24.46 -43.65 -24.21
C SER A 14 -23.78 -43.51 -22.84
N PHE A 15 -24.54 -43.56 -21.74
CA PHE A 15 -24.02 -43.42 -20.38
C PHE A 15 -24.10 -44.70 -19.56
N ALA A 16 -23.64 -45.84 -20.09
CA ALA A 16 -23.34 -46.97 -19.24
C ALA A 16 -22.35 -47.93 -19.89
N GLN A 17 -21.05 -47.70 -19.67
CA GLN A 17 -20.20 -48.66 -18.94
C GLN A 17 -18.72 -48.31 -19.04
N GLY A 18 -18.06 -48.16 -17.89
CA GLY A 18 -16.64 -48.47 -17.81
C GLY A 18 -15.82 -47.74 -16.74
N LYS A 19 -15.76 -48.34 -15.54
CA LYS A 19 -14.63 -48.30 -14.58
C LYS A 19 -14.32 -46.98 -13.84
N LYS A 20 -14.61 -47.03 -12.53
CA LYS A 20 -13.92 -46.38 -11.39
C LYS A 20 -13.23 -45.04 -11.70
N GLN A 21 -13.95 -43.93 -11.56
CA GLN A 21 -13.34 -42.59 -11.54
C GLN A 21 -13.10 -42.10 -10.11
N PRO A 22 -11.92 -41.51 -9.84
CA PRO A 22 -11.56 -41.01 -8.53
C PRO A 22 -12.32 -39.72 -8.18
N LEU A 23 -12.35 -39.46 -6.88
CA LEU A 23 -12.91 -38.31 -6.19
C LEU A 23 -12.51 -36.96 -6.82
N HIS A 24 -13.47 -36.03 -6.85
CA HIS A 24 -13.29 -34.57 -6.93
C HIS A 24 -12.28 -34.05 -7.96
N ALA A 25 -12.69 -33.94 -9.22
CA ALA A 25 -12.04 -33.06 -10.17
C ALA A 25 -12.35 -31.59 -9.79
N SER A 26 -11.35 -30.87 -9.29
CA SER A 26 -11.41 -29.41 -9.10
C SER A 26 -11.79 -28.74 -10.43
N PRO A 27 -12.64 -27.70 -10.42
CA PRO A 27 -12.86 -26.88 -11.62
C PRO A 27 -11.53 -26.30 -12.11
N PRO A 28 -11.36 -26.12 -13.43
CA PRO A 28 -10.14 -25.53 -14.00
C PRO A 28 -9.95 -24.10 -13.47
N PRO A 29 -8.71 -23.69 -13.16
CA PRO A 29 -8.45 -22.34 -12.67
C PRO A 29 -8.88 -21.31 -13.72
N SER A 30 -9.62 -20.29 -13.28
CA SER A 30 -10.02 -19.18 -14.14
C SER A 30 -8.81 -18.40 -14.64
N LEU A 31 -8.70 -18.19 -15.95
CA LEU A 31 -7.55 -17.54 -16.60
C LEU A 31 -7.47 -16.02 -16.34
N LEU A 32 -8.60 -15.37 -16.07
CA LEU A 32 -8.66 -13.92 -15.91
C LEU A 32 -7.94 -13.41 -14.64
N PRO A 33 -8.19 -13.96 -13.44
CA PRO A 33 -7.46 -13.55 -12.24
C PRO A 33 -5.94 -13.77 -12.37
N GLN A 34 -5.53 -14.86 -13.03
CA GLN A 34 -4.12 -15.13 -13.30
C GLN A 34 -3.50 -14.06 -14.20
N HIS A 35 -4.18 -13.70 -15.30
CA HIS A 35 -3.70 -12.66 -16.21
C HIS A 35 -3.63 -11.28 -15.54
N LEU A 36 -4.57 -10.94 -14.66
CA LEU A 36 -4.53 -9.69 -13.89
C LEU A 36 -3.36 -9.68 -12.89
N ALA A 37 -3.13 -10.79 -12.20
CA ALA A 37 -1.99 -10.93 -11.30
C ALA A 37 -0.67 -10.81 -12.05
N GLU A 38 -0.53 -11.49 -13.19
CA GLU A 38 0.66 -11.42 -14.05
C GLU A 38 0.91 -9.99 -14.56
N THR A 39 -0.13 -9.32 -15.05
CA THR A 39 -0.04 -7.92 -15.49
C THR A 39 0.41 -6.99 -14.35
N ARG A 40 -0.11 -7.21 -13.15
CA ARG A 40 0.28 -6.44 -11.96
C ARG A 40 1.75 -6.66 -11.62
N THR A 41 2.20 -7.92 -11.57
CA THR A 41 3.59 -8.29 -11.34
C THR A 41 4.51 -7.69 -12.39
N GLN A 42 4.16 -7.82 -13.67
CA GLN A 42 4.95 -7.27 -14.77
C GLN A 42 5.13 -5.75 -14.63
N ARG A 43 4.06 -5.01 -14.31
CA ARG A 43 4.12 -3.55 -14.12
C ARG A 43 4.99 -3.16 -12.92
N ILE A 44 4.88 -3.88 -11.81
CA ILE A 44 5.71 -3.65 -10.62
C ILE A 44 7.18 -3.88 -10.96
N GLN A 45 7.51 -5.01 -11.60
CA GLN A 45 8.87 -5.34 -11.99
C GLN A 45 9.44 -4.33 -12.99
N SER A 46 8.61 -3.83 -13.92
CA SER A 46 9.01 -2.81 -14.87
C SER A 46 9.45 -1.53 -14.17
N ILE A 47 8.77 -1.08 -13.12
CA ILE A 47 9.16 0.13 -12.39
C ILE A 47 10.40 -0.06 -11.56
N LEU A 48 10.50 -1.20 -10.88
CA LEU A 48 11.68 -1.52 -10.09
C LEU A 48 12.92 -1.49 -10.99
N THR A 49 12.85 -2.15 -12.14
CA THR A 49 13.97 -2.24 -13.10
C THR A 49 14.27 -0.92 -13.80
N ALA A 50 13.24 -0.18 -14.23
CA ALA A 50 13.44 1.03 -15.03
C ALA A 50 13.81 2.27 -14.21
N TYR A 51 13.31 2.37 -12.97
CA TYR A 51 13.45 3.59 -12.18
C TYR A 51 14.12 3.36 -10.82
N VAL A 52 13.76 2.31 -10.09
CA VAL A 52 14.21 2.16 -8.70
C VAL A 52 15.62 1.59 -8.62
N ASP A 53 15.91 0.45 -9.27
CA ASP A 53 17.21 -0.21 -9.19
C ASP A 53 18.38 0.71 -9.61
N PRO A 54 18.31 1.45 -10.74
CA PRO A 54 19.42 2.29 -11.16
C PRO A 54 19.73 3.40 -10.15
N LEU A 55 18.68 4.00 -9.58
CA LEU A 55 18.84 5.03 -8.57
C LEU A 55 19.33 4.45 -7.25
N LEU A 56 18.80 3.30 -6.83
CA LEU A 56 19.21 2.63 -5.60
C LEU A 56 20.68 2.20 -5.65
N PHE A 57 21.14 1.68 -6.80
CA PHE A 57 22.54 1.34 -7.01
C PHE A 57 23.44 2.58 -6.96
N SER A 58 23.03 3.66 -7.62
CA SER A 58 23.76 4.95 -7.57
C SER A 58 23.85 5.50 -6.15
N GLN A 59 22.76 5.50 -5.38
CA GLN A 59 22.79 5.99 -3.99
C GLN A 59 23.59 5.06 -3.06
N GLY A 60 23.54 3.75 -3.32
CA GLY A 60 24.38 2.78 -2.62
C GLY A 60 25.88 3.00 -2.88
N SER A 61 26.28 3.34 -4.12
CA SER A 61 27.67 3.67 -4.42
C SER A 61 28.14 4.97 -3.77
N ASP A 62 27.22 5.90 -3.52
CA ASP A 62 27.49 7.16 -2.81
C ASP A 62 27.56 6.95 -1.27
N GLY A 63 27.32 5.73 -0.78
CA GLY A 63 27.35 5.40 0.63
C GLY A 63 26.16 5.93 1.43
N LEU A 64 25.04 6.20 0.77
CA LEU A 64 23.84 6.76 1.41
C LEU A 64 23.04 5.68 2.11
N TYR A 65 22.90 5.83 3.43
CA TYR A 65 22.18 4.88 4.28
C TYR A 65 20.65 5.08 4.26
N LYS A 66 20.14 6.23 3.79
CA LYS A 66 18.70 6.49 3.69
C LYS A 66 18.38 7.24 2.40
N THR A 67 17.49 6.68 1.60
CA THR A 67 17.01 7.31 0.36
C THR A 67 15.50 7.17 0.23
N THR A 68 14.83 8.26 -0.14
CA THR A 68 13.39 8.26 -0.44
C THR A 68 13.15 8.60 -1.91
N PHE A 69 12.45 7.72 -2.62
CA PHE A 69 11.98 7.93 -3.98
C PHE A 69 10.52 8.36 -3.96
N VAL A 70 10.22 9.50 -4.57
CA VAL A 70 8.85 10.00 -4.74
C VAL A 70 8.39 9.65 -6.13
N LEU A 71 7.61 8.59 -6.25
CA LEU A 71 7.06 8.11 -7.53
C LEU A 71 5.73 8.83 -7.82
N VAL A 72 5.73 9.72 -8.80
CA VAL A 72 4.55 10.45 -9.27
C VAL A 72 3.82 9.61 -10.33
N PRO A 73 2.55 9.23 -10.11
CA PRO A 73 1.77 8.49 -11.09
C PRO A 73 1.52 9.30 -12.38
N SER A 74 1.36 8.60 -13.50
CA SER A 74 1.24 9.24 -14.82
C SER A 74 -0.01 10.12 -14.98
N SER A 75 -1.06 9.84 -14.21
CA SER A 75 -2.34 10.56 -14.26
C SER A 75 -2.39 11.81 -13.36
N VAL A 76 -1.31 12.16 -12.64
CA VAL A 76 -1.27 13.32 -11.73
C VAL A 76 -0.72 14.54 -12.45
N ALA A 77 -1.56 15.19 -13.26
CA ALA A 77 -1.17 16.29 -14.14
C ALA A 77 -0.39 17.41 -13.40
N SER A 78 -0.84 17.83 -12.21
CA SER A 78 -0.15 18.88 -11.43
C SER A 78 1.34 18.59 -11.21
N LEU A 79 1.68 17.36 -10.85
CA LEU A 79 3.08 17.00 -10.57
C LEU A 79 3.86 16.58 -11.83
N GLN A 80 3.16 16.23 -12.91
CA GLN A 80 3.74 15.86 -14.20
C GLN A 80 4.13 17.11 -15.01
N ASP A 81 3.23 18.09 -15.10
CA ASP A 81 3.38 19.33 -15.89
C ASP A 81 4.41 20.28 -15.29
N ALA A 82 4.72 20.09 -14.00
CA ALA A 82 5.88 20.66 -13.32
C ALA A 82 7.22 20.43 -14.06
N ALA A 83 7.31 19.44 -14.97
CA ALA A 83 8.46 19.25 -15.86
C ALA A 83 8.45 20.21 -17.05
N GLY A 84 7.27 20.44 -17.64
CA GLY A 84 7.10 21.27 -18.84
C GLY A 84 7.32 22.75 -18.56
N ASN A 85 6.95 23.21 -17.37
CA ASN A 85 7.17 24.60 -16.95
C ASN A 85 8.64 24.94 -16.67
N ALA A 86 9.52 23.93 -16.54
CA ALA A 86 10.97 24.13 -16.41
C ALA A 86 11.67 24.42 -17.76
N ALA A 87 10.94 24.43 -18.89
CA ALA A 87 11.51 24.77 -20.20
C ALA A 87 11.78 26.28 -20.40
N ALA A 88 11.39 27.14 -19.45
CA ALA A 88 11.66 28.57 -19.50
C ALA A 88 13.08 28.89 -19.00
N ALA A 89 13.96 29.28 -19.93
CA ALA A 89 15.31 29.92 -19.82
C ALA A 89 16.37 29.37 -18.84
N THR A 90 16.00 28.80 -17.70
CA THR A 90 16.83 28.03 -16.77
C THR A 90 16.02 26.85 -16.25
N PRO A 91 16.27 25.61 -16.70
CA PRO A 91 15.56 24.43 -16.21
C PRO A 91 15.97 24.15 -14.77
N GLN A 92 15.25 24.76 -13.83
CA GLN A 92 15.42 24.50 -12.43
C GLN A 92 14.60 23.26 -12.07
N GLU A 93 15.29 22.24 -11.57
CA GLU A 93 14.62 21.00 -11.18
C GLU A 93 13.61 21.24 -10.05
N PRO A 94 12.39 20.67 -10.13
CA PRO A 94 11.39 20.76 -9.07
C PRO A 94 11.95 20.26 -7.75
N GLN A 95 11.81 21.07 -6.70
CA GLN A 95 12.26 20.68 -5.36
C GLN A 95 11.11 20.04 -4.59
N VAL A 96 11.33 18.83 -4.08
CA VAL A 96 10.37 18.16 -3.20
C VAL A 96 10.41 18.83 -1.81
N MET A 97 9.26 19.26 -1.32
CA MET A 97 9.11 19.88 -0.01
C MET A 97 8.57 18.89 1.03
N GLY A 98 8.87 19.15 2.30
CA GLY A 98 8.33 18.39 3.43
C GLY A 98 9.15 17.17 3.84
N PHE A 99 10.36 17.02 3.29
CA PHE A 99 11.32 16.00 3.71
C PHE A 99 12.45 16.63 4.53
N PRO A 100 13.05 15.89 5.48
CA PRO A 100 14.21 16.35 6.22
C PRO A 100 15.37 16.69 5.29
N SER A 101 16.11 17.77 5.57
CA SER A 101 17.21 18.24 4.71
C SER A 101 18.41 17.30 4.66
N ASP A 102 18.51 16.37 5.62
CA ASP A 102 19.53 15.34 5.73
C ASP A 102 19.21 14.08 4.90
N GLU A 103 17.98 13.96 4.39
CA GLU A 103 17.55 12.82 3.58
C GLU A 103 17.69 13.09 2.08
N VAL A 104 18.17 12.09 1.35
CA VAL A 104 18.22 12.17 -0.10
C VAL A 104 16.87 11.78 -0.68
N VAL A 105 16.22 12.76 -1.30
CA VAL A 105 14.91 12.58 -1.95
C VAL A 105 15.07 12.68 -3.46
N LYS A 106 14.59 11.67 -4.17
CA LYS A 106 14.62 11.61 -5.64
C LYS A 106 13.20 11.60 -6.19
N LEU A 107 12.87 12.60 -7.01
CA LEU A 107 11.59 12.67 -7.71
C LEU A 107 11.62 11.79 -8.97
N VAL A 108 10.67 10.88 -9.10
CA VAL A 108 10.54 9.98 -10.26
C VAL A 108 9.15 10.13 -10.84
N ARG A 109 9.08 10.50 -12.12
CA ARG A 109 7.80 10.65 -12.85
C ARG A 109 7.50 9.41 -13.66
N LEU A 110 6.48 8.66 -13.25
CA LEU A 110 6.08 7.45 -13.94
C LEU A 110 5.42 7.79 -15.27
N GLN A 111 5.76 7.05 -16.32
CA GLN A 111 5.27 7.28 -17.68
C GLN A 111 4.37 6.14 -18.15
N GLY A 112 3.38 6.46 -18.99
CA GLY A 112 2.52 5.47 -19.64
C GLY A 112 1.23 5.16 -18.90
N GLN A 113 0.27 4.58 -19.63
CA GLN A 113 -1.09 4.30 -19.17
C GLN A 113 -1.15 3.20 -18.08
N GLY A 114 -0.09 2.41 -17.93
CA GLY A 114 -0.01 1.35 -16.92
C GLY A 114 0.30 1.83 -15.50
N HIS A 115 0.68 3.10 -15.33
CA HIS A 115 1.18 3.67 -14.07
C HIS A 115 0.31 4.82 -13.55
N THR A 116 -1.00 4.69 -13.74
CA THR A 116 -1.99 5.65 -13.24
C THR A 116 -2.14 5.56 -11.73
N MET A 117 -2.73 6.61 -11.14
CA MET A 117 -3.05 6.66 -9.71
C MET A 117 -3.90 5.47 -9.25
N GLU A 118 -4.87 5.05 -10.07
CA GLU A 118 -5.82 3.97 -9.75
C GLU A 118 -5.14 2.61 -9.59
N PHE A 119 -4.05 2.36 -10.33
CA PHE A 119 -3.25 1.16 -10.16
C PHE A 119 -2.57 1.18 -8.79
N TRP A 120 -1.91 2.27 -8.42
CA TRP A 120 -1.15 2.36 -7.18
C TRP A 120 -2.00 2.45 -5.92
N ARG A 121 -3.23 2.98 -6.01
CA ARG A 121 -4.15 3.02 -4.86
C ARG A 121 -4.58 1.63 -4.38
N GLN A 122 -4.41 0.59 -5.19
CA GLN A 122 -4.78 -0.76 -4.81
C GLN A 122 -3.83 -1.29 -3.74
N PRO A 123 -4.31 -1.66 -2.53
CA PRO A 123 -3.44 -2.13 -1.45
C PRO A 123 -2.60 -3.36 -1.84
N ALA A 124 -3.17 -4.26 -2.65
CA ALA A 124 -2.48 -5.44 -3.16
C ALA A 124 -1.26 -5.08 -4.03
N VAL A 125 -1.34 -3.99 -4.81
CA VAL A 125 -0.22 -3.50 -5.63
C VAL A 125 0.91 -2.97 -4.74
N ILE A 126 0.57 -2.20 -3.71
CA ILE A 126 1.55 -1.66 -2.75
C ILE A 126 2.24 -2.80 -1.98
N ALA A 127 1.47 -3.77 -1.49
CA ALA A 127 2.00 -4.93 -0.78
C ALA A 127 2.92 -5.78 -1.68
N GLU A 128 2.52 -6.00 -2.94
CA GLU A 128 3.35 -6.74 -3.90
C GLU A 128 4.61 -5.97 -4.29
N LEU A 129 4.54 -4.64 -4.45
CA LEU A 129 5.73 -3.80 -4.68
C LEU A 129 6.70 -3.88 -3.49
N ASN A 130 6.19 -3.83 -2.25
CA ASN A 130 6.99 -3.96 -1.04
C ASN A 130 7.70 -5.32 -1.00
N SER A 131 6.95 -6.41 -1.20
CA SER A 131 7.50 -7.77 -1.26
C SER A 131 8.52 -7.95 -2.39
N ALA A 132 8.24 -7.43 -3.58
CA ALA A 132 9.13 -7.48 -4.73
C ALA A 132 10.44 -6.72 -4.48
N LEU A 133 10.39 -5.56 -3.82
CA LEU A 133 11.59 -4.81 -3.47
C LEU A 133 12.39 -5.49 -2.34
N ARG A 134 11.72 -5.96 -1.29
CA ARG A 134 12.36 -6.71 -0.19
C ARG A 134 13.05 -7.98 -0.72
N SER A 135 12.40 -8.72 -1.61
CA SER A 135 12.98 -9.93 -2.22
C SER A 135 14.18 -9.62 -3.12
N ARG A 136 14.14 -8.53 -3.89
CA ARG A 136 15.30 -8.07 -4.69
C ARG A 136 16.47 -7.66 -3.81
N LEU A 137 16.22 -6.91 -2.74
CA LEU A 137 17.25 -6.54 -1.77
C LEU A 137 17.85 -7.78 -1.09
N ALA A 138 17.02 -8.74 -0.69
CA ALA A 138 17.49 -10.02 -0.14
C ALA A 138 18.33 -10.81 -1.15
N ALA A 139 17.91 -10.86 -2.43
CA ALA A 139 18.66 -11.52 -3.50
C ALA A 139 20.01 -10.86 -3.78
N SER A 140 20.13 -9.55 -3.55
CA SER A 140 21.41 -8.83 -3.63
C SER A 140 22.31 -8.99 -2.39
N GLY A 141 21.89 -9.78 -1.39
CA GLY A 141 22.66 -10.10 -0.19
C GLY A 141 22.36 -9.22 1.03
N HIS A 142 21.41 -8.31 0.94
CA HIS A 142 20.99 -7.49 2.09
C HIS A 142 20.10 -8.28 3.04
N ARG A 143 20.21 -8.03 4.34
CA ARG A 143 19.32 -8.62 5.35
C ARG A 143 18.15 -7.67 5.61
N ILE A 144 16.92 -8.15 5.45
CA ILE A 144 15.72 -7.30 5.60
C ILE A 144 15.34 -7.19 7.07
N TYR A 145 15.03 -5.98 7.52
CA TYR A 145 14.44 -5.74 8.82
C TYR A 145 12.94 -6.06 8.78
N GLU A 146 12.52 -7.07 9.53
CA GLU A 146 11.10 -7.39 9.75
C GLU A 146 10.61 -6.65 10.99
N GLN A 147 9.67 -5.72 10.80
CA GLN A 147 9.06 -5.01 11.92
C GLN A 147 8.08 -5.96 12.62
N PRO A 148 8.09 -6.06 13.97
CA PRO A 148 7.24 -7.00 14.72
C PRO A 148 5.73 -6.85 14.45
N THR A 149 5.28 -5.69 13.98
CA THR A 149 3.88 -5.41 13.66
C THR A 149 3.36 -6.16 12.42
N ASP A 150 4.24 -6.51 11.45
CA ASP A 150 3.85 -7.28 10.26
C ASP A 150 3.44 -8.73 10.63
N ALA A 151 3.95 -9.29 11.74
CA ALA A 151 3.63 -10.65 12.20
C ALA A 151 2.40 -10.72 13.12
N ALA A 152 2.11 -9.64 13.87
CA ALA A 152 1.02 -9.61 14.84
C ALA A 152 -0.37 -9.44 14.18
N ALA A 153 -0.45 -8.73 13.04
CA ALA A 153 -1.71 -8.48 12.33
C ALA A 153 -2.39 -9.76 11.78
N VAL A 154 -1.63 -10.84 11.57
CA VAL A 154 -2.18 -12.14 11.13
C VAL A 154 -2.69 -12.96 12.33
N SER A 155 -2.12 -12.77 13.52
CA SER A 155 -2.42 -13.60 14.70
C SER A 155 -3.65 -13.13 15.49
N GLU A 156 -4.00 -11.84 15.43
CA GLU A 156 -5.15 -11.30 16.17
C GLU A 156 -6.50 -11.70 15.54
N HIS A 157 -6.54 -11.84 14.21
CA HIS A 157 -7.77 -12.17 13.48
C HIS A 157 -8.22 -13.63 13.66
N GLU A 158 -7.32 -14.55 14.00
CA GLU A 158 -7.65 -15.93 14.38
C GLU A 158 -8.05 -16.08 15.86
N LEU A 159 -7.56 -15.21 16.74
CA LEU A 159 -7.86 -15.25 18.17
C LEU A 159 -9.20 -14.59 18.53
N GLU A 160 -9.69 -13.61 17.74
CA GLU A 160 -11.01 -13.00 17.96
C GLU A 160 -12.17 -13.90 17.52
N LEU A 161 -11.98 -14.76 16.51
CA LEU A 161 -13.03 -15.68 16.05
C LEU A 161 -13.29 -16.86 17.00
N GLN A 162 -12.31 -17.20 17.85
CA GLN A 162 -12.47 -18.25 18.86
C GLN A 162 -13.05 -17.77 20.20
N ARG A 163 -13.02 -16.45 20.50
CA ARG A 163 -13.55 -15.92 21.78
C ARG A 163 -15.05 -15.61 21.77
N GLN A 164 -15.73 -15.66 20.62
CA GLN A 164 -17.17 -15.38 20.52
C GLN A 164 -18.09 -16.61 20.69
N GLN A 165 -17.56 -17.82 20.93
CA GLN A 165 -18.39 -19.05 21.05
C GLN A 165 -18.58 -19.60 22.48
N GLN A 166 -18.17 -18.88 23.53
CA GLN A 166 -18.37 -19.35 24.90
C GLN A 166 -18.92 -18.24 25.82
N GLN A 167 -20.24 -18.03 25.75
CA GLN A 167 -20.99 -17.46 26.87
C GLN A 167 -22.33 -18.21 27.01
N PRO A 168 -22.58 -18.90 28.15
CA PRO A 168 -23.91 -19.37 28.51
C PRO A 168 -24.72 -18.23 29.16
N GLU A 169 -25.97 -18.06 28.74
CA GLU A 169 -26.98 -17.25 29.43
C GLU A 169 -27.23 -17.73 30.87
N PRO A 170 -27.63 -16.81 31.76
CA PRO A 170 -28.94 -17.02 32.37
C PRO A 170 -29.80 -15.75 32.49
N ALA A 171 -31.11 -16.00 32.46
CA ALA A 171 -32.21 -15.04 32.35
C ALA A 171 -32.65 -14.44 33.73
N PRO A 172 -33.77 -13.69 33.84
CA PRO A 172 -33.76 -12.31 34.33
C PRO A 172 -34.45 -12.15 35.68
N LYS A 173 -34.26 -11.02 36.38
CA LYS A 173 -35.21 -10.47 37.38
C LYS A 173 -34.76 -9.11 37.95
N GLY A 174 -35.65 -8.12 37.82
CA GLY A 174 -36.13 -7.41 39.01
C GLY A 174 -35.70 -5.95 39.24
N LYS A 175 -36.64 -5.05 38.93
CA LYS A 175 -37.17 -3.98 39.82
C LYS A 175 -36.29 -2.75 40.16
N LEU A 176 -36.79 -1.63 39.59
CA LEU A 176 -37.26 -0.40 40.26
C LEU A 176 -36.26 0.70 40.68
N ARG A 177 -36.61 1.92 40.22
CA ARG A 177 -36.54 3.23 40.92
C ARG A 177 -35.13 3.83 41.15
N ARG A 178 -34.92 5.14 41.12
CA ARG A 178 -35.64 6.34 40.69
C ARG A 178 -34.62 7.48 40.94
N SER A 179 -34.49 8.39 39.98
CA SER A 179 -34.27 9.84 40.19
C SER A 179 -32.93 10.44 40.65
N PHE A 180 -32.77 11.67 40.13
CA PHE A 180 -32.32 12.90 40.76
C PHE A 180 -30.83 13.27 40.66
N TRP A 181 -30.56 14.09 39.65
CA TRP A 181 -29.57 15.16 39.62
C TRP A 181 -29.41 15.88 40.96
N ARG A 182 -28.16 16.08 41.40
CA ARG A 182 -27.72 17.31 42.05
C ARG A 182 -26.21 17.53 41.88
N LEU A 183 -25.91 18.78 41.59
CA LEU A 183 -24.59 19.39 41.39
C LEU A 183 -23.70 19.38 42.64
N ALA A 184 -22.41 19.20 42.41
CA ALA A 184 -21.27 19.86 43.06
C ALA A 184 -20.08 19.59 42.11
N GLY A 185 -19.34 20.57 41.59
CA GLY A 185 -18.66 21.62 42.33
C GLY A 185 -17.15 21.33 42.25
N GLY A 186 -16.43 22.08 41.42
CA GLY A 186 -14.98 22.23 41.45
C GLY A 186 -14.14 21.04 41.00
N SER A 187 -13.64 21.11 39.77
CA SER A 187 -12.31 20.58 39.44
C SER A 187 -11.80 21.25 38.18
N ASP A 188 -10.87 22.17 38.40
CA ASP A 188 -9.70 22.45 37.56
C ASP A 188 -9.88 22.23 36.04
N ASP A 189 -10.16 23.33 35.34
CA ASP A 189 -10.12 23.42 33.88
C ASP A 189 -8.64 23.35 33.47
N THR A 190 -8.10 22.13 33.51
CA THR A 190 -6.83 21.80 32.87
C THR A 190 -7.07 22.02 31.39
N ILE A 191 -6.58 23.15 30.89
CA ILE A 191 -6.39 23.39 29.46
C ILE A 191 -5.47 22.27 28.97
N ASN A 192 -6.08 21.15 28.60
CA ASN A 192 -5.45 20.10 27.86
C ASN A 192 -5.19 20.75 26.50
N ASP A 193 -3.96 21.23 26.32
CA ASP A 193 -3.42 21.74 25.08
C ASP A 193 -3.43 20.57 24.09
N GLN A 194 -4.62 20.25 23.59
CA GLN A 194 -4.86 19.37 22.46
C GLN A 194 -4.16 20.09 21.32
N LYS A 195 -2.88 19.79 21.15
CA LYS A 195 -2.04 20.24 20.05
C LYS A 195 -2.88 20.10 18.78
N LEU A 196 -3.41 21.24 18.32
CA LEU A 196 -4.15 21.34 17.08
C LEU A 196 -3.28 20.70 16.00
N GLY A 197 -3.84 19.77 15.23
CA GLY A 197 -3.16 18.79 14.37
C GLY A 197 -2.14 19.31 13.34
N TRP A 198 -1.85 20.61 13.32
CA TRP A 198 -0.74 21.24 12.62
C TRP A 198 0.60 21.15 13.39
N ARG A 199 0.54 20.86 14.70
CA ARG A 199 1.68 20.53 15.58
C ARG A 199 1.60 19.11 16.15
N ALA A 200 0.65 18.30 15.66
CA ALA A 200 0.84 16.87 15.80
C ALA A 200 2.15 16.58 15.06
N GLU A 201 3.18 16.21 15.80
CA GLU A 201 4.22 15.38 15.23
C GLU A 201 3.45 14.34 14.41
N GLU A 202 3.73 14.25 13.10
CA GLU A 202 3.39 13.00 12.38
C GLU A 202 3.79 11.86 13.32
N PRO A 203 3.11 10.71 13.34
CA PRO A 203 3.66 9.56 14.02
C PRO A 203 5.04 9.31 13.40
N VAL A 204 6.06 9.92 13.99
CA VAL A 204 7.41 9.46 14.02
C VAL A 204 7.17 8.14 14.70
N ASP A 205 6.92 7.11 13.89
CA ASP A 205 7.24 5.74 14.23
C ASP A 205 8.55 5.90 14.98
N GLU A 206 8.50 5.87 16.32
CA GLU A 206 9.65 6.14 17.15
C GLU A 206 10.74 5.30 16.53
N ALA A 207 11.75 5.97 15.96
CA ALA A 207 12.65 5.37 15.01
C ALA A 207 13.38 4.25 15.74
N ARG A 208 12.78 3.06 15.73
CA ARG A 208 13.35 1.86 16.30
C ARG A 208 14.60 1.70 15.47
N LYS A 209 15.74 2.01 16.10
CA LYS A 209 17.03 2.01 15.45
C LYS A 209 17.14 0.70 14.69
N ILE A 210 17.20 0.80 13.37
CA ILE A 210 17.33 -0.37 12.51
C ILE A 210 18.69 -0.97 12.88
N PRO A 211 18.76 -2.25 13.29
CA PRO A 211 20.03 -2.86 13.65
C PRO A 211 21.03 -2.74 12.51
N THR A 212 22.30 -2.54 12.86
CA THR A 212 23.38 -2.36 11.87
C THR A 212 23.40 -3.52 10.87
N GLY A 213 23.44 -3.18 9.58
CA GLY A 213 23.45 -4.17 8.49
C GLY A 213 22.10 -4.78 8.13
N LEU A 214 21.00 -4.32 8.73
CA LEU A 214 19.64 -4.61 8.26
C LEU A 214 19.09 -3.47 7.41
N VAL A 215 18.19 -3.79 6.48
CA VAL A 215 17.56 -2.83 5.57
C VAL A 215 16.06 -2.80 5.80
N LYS A 216 15.51 -1.62 6.09
CA LYS A 216 14.08 -1.36 6.17
C LYS A 216 13.59 -0.78 4.85
N VAL A 217 12.49 -1.33 4.35
CA VAL A 217 11.77 -0.81 3.19
C VAL A 217 10.40 -0.34 3.66
N THR A 218 10.10 0.93 3.40
CA THR A 218 8.80 1.54 3.70
C THR A 218 8.21 2.09 2.42
N ILE A 219 6.93 1.79 2.17
CA ILE A 219 6.20 2.33 1.02
C ILE A 219 4.91 2.94 1.54
N ALA A 220 4.71 4.22 1.28
CA ALA A 220 3.55 4.96 1.75
C ALA A 220 2.96 5.83 0.65
N TRP A 221 1.63 5.89 0.61
CA TRP A 221 0.92 6.88 -0.19
C TRP A 221 0.89 8.21 0.57
N LYS A 222 1.42 9.28 -0.02
CA LYS A 222 1.46 10.61 0.63
C LYS A 222 1.07 11.70 -0.36
N GLU A 223 0.53 12.79 0.16
CA GLU A 223 0.43 14.04 -0.59
C GLU A 223 1.79 14.75 -0.53
N VAL A 224 2.37 15.02 -1.69
CA VAL A 224 3.67 15.68 -1.82
C VAL A 224 3.51 17.08 -2.40
N ALA A 225 4.36 17.99 -1.95
CA ALA A 225 4.43 19.35 -2.47
C ALA A 225 5.74 19.53 -3.25
N LEU A 226 5.63 20.02 -4.48
CA LEU A 226 6.76 20.38 -5.33
C LEU A 226 6.82 21.90 -5.47
N ARG A 227 8.00 22.46 -5.23
CA ARG A 227 8.32 23.86 -5.51
C ARG A 227 8.90 23.96 -6.91
N ILE A 228 8.23 24.70 -7.78
CA ILE A 228 8.54 24.78 -9.22
C ILE A 228 8.65 26.25 -9.62
N SER A 229 9.63 26.61 -10.45
CA SER A 229 9.72 27.94 -11.04
C SER A 229 8.73 28.06 -12.20
N ASN A 230 7.93 29.12 -12.22
CA ASN A 230 7.10 29.46 -13.37
C ASN A 230 7.91 30.23 -14.44
N GLU A 231 7.26 30.56 -15.56
CA GLU A 231 7.87 31.30 -16.67
C GLU A 231 8.41 32.68 -16.28
N MET A 232 7.89 33.27 -15.20
CA MET A 232 8.31 34.55 -14.64
C MET A 232 9.49 34.42 -13.66
N GLY A 233 10.02 33.20 -13.46
CA GLY A 233 11.07 32.91 -12.48
C GLY A 233 10.59 32.94 -11.02
N LEU A 234 9.29 32.99 -10.77
CA LEU A 234 8.70 32.93 -9.43
C LEU A 234 8.43 31.48 -9.04
N TYR A 235 8.58 31.18 -7.76
CA TYR A 235 8.27 29.85 -7.26
C TYR A 235 6.79 29.70 -6.96
N ASP A 236 6.20 28.65 -7.51
CA ASP A 236 4.87 28.17 -7.17
C ASP A 236 4.96 26.80 -6.48
N THR A 237 4.00 26.50 -5.63
CA THR A 237 3.91 25.22 -4.91
C THR A 237 2.76 24.40 -5.47
N GLN A 238 3.10 23.31 -6.14
CA GLN A 238 2.10 22.36 -6.63
C GLN A 238 2.01 21.16 -5.71
N ARG A 239 0.79 20.68 -5.46
CA ARG A 239 0.54 19.50 -4.62
C ARG A 239 -0.11 18.39 -5.43
N GLY A 240 0.16 17.17 -5.02
CA GLY A 240 -0.47 16.01 -5.59
C GLY A 240 -0.08 14.74 -4.85
N PRO A 241 -0.85 13.67 -5.03
CA PRO A 241 -0.54 12.38 -4.42
C PRO A 241 0.58 11.68 -5.16
N ALA A 242 1.47 11.04 -4.41
CA ALA A 242 2.58 10.23 -4.90
C ALA A 242 2.83 9.02 -3.99
N LEU A 243 3.59 8.06 -4.50
CA LEU A 243 4.08 6.93 -3.73
C LEU A 243 5.49 7.25 -3.22
N CYS A 244 5.65 7.32 -1.90
CA CYS A 244 6.95 7.50 -1.26
C CYS A 244 7.52 6.13 -0.91
N LEU A 245 8.63 5.77 -1.54
CA LEU A 245 9.39 4.54 -1.31
C LEU A 245 10.68 4.90 -0.61
N THR A 246 10.85 4.47 0.64
CA THR A 246 12.04 4.74 1.44
C THR A 246 12.79 3.44 1.67
N VAL A 247 14.09 3.46 1.38
CA VAL A 247 15.05 2.40 1.72
C VAL A 247 16.02 2.97 2.73
N GLU A 248 16.11 2.32 3.90
CA GLU A 248 16.95 2.74 5.01
C GLU A 248 17.80 1.56 5.49
N VAL A 249 19.10 1.75 5.59
CA VAL A 249 20.09 0.79 6.06
C VAL A 249 20.46 1.17 7.50
N GLY A 250 20.31 0.24 8.43
CA GLY A 250 20.70 0.43 9.82
C GLY A 250 22.19 0.69 9.95
N SER A 251 22.53 1.78 10.63
CA SER A 251 23.88 2.19 11.02
C SER A 251 24.06 2.06 12.53
#